data_AF-A0A4D4KIK6-F1
#
_entry.id   AF-A0A4D4KIK6-F1
#
_cell.length_a   1.000
_cell.length_b   1.000
_cell.length_c   1.000
_cell.angle_alpha   90.00
_cell.angle_beta   90.00
_cell.angle_gamma   90.00
#
_symmetry.space_group_name_H-M   'P 1'
#
loop_
_entity.id
_entity.type
_entity.pdbx_description
1 polymer ?
#
loop_
_entity_poly.entity_id
_entity_poly.type
_entity_poly.pdbx_seq_one_letter_code
_entity_poly.pdbx_strand_id
1 'polypeptide(L)'
;MEPDPRPSLAVWKFASCDGCQLTLLDCEDELLPLTDRVRITHFLEMSSAEDSREPATLAGTGPYDLSLVDGSITTAEDVRRVHHIRRISRRLVTIGACATAGGIQALRNFADVEEFRAAVYADPEYIATLDTSTPISAHVPVDFELRGCPIDRGQLLEVITAFLAGRKPNISSHSVCFQCKRRGTTCITVAQGIPCLGPVTHAGCGALCPAYGRGCYGCFGPMAQPNLEAMVRELRHDGMTERDIVRVFRTFNAASPEYGPVPELATQQAPEPPAEEEPR
;
A
#
# COMPACT_ATOMS: atom_id res chain seq x y z
N MET A 1 -18.27 -29.75 -21.42
CA MET A 1 -17.77 -29.35 -20.09
C MET A 1 -18.52 -28.10 -19.72
N GLU A 2 -19.32 -28.17 -18.67
CA GLU A 2 -20.18 -27.06 -18.21
C GLU A 2 -19.33 -25.83 -17.84
N PRO A 3 -19.82 -24.60 -18.08
CA PRO A 3 -19.14 -23.40 -17.63
C PRO A 3 -19.09 -23.37 -16.10
N ASP A 4 -17.90 -23.11 -15.55
CA ASP A 4 -17.71 -22.97 -14.10
C ASP A 4 -18.43 -21.70 -13.61
N PRO A 5 -19.42 -21.83 -12.70
CA PRO A 5 -20.21 -20.69 -12.24
C PRO A 5 -19.47 -19.81 -11.21
N ARG A 6 -18.30 -20.24 -10.71
CA ARG A 6 -17.54 -19.47 -9.71
C ARG A 6 -17.02 -18.16 -10.31
N PRO A 7 -17.10 -17.04 -9.56
CA PRO A 7 -16.49 -15.78 -9.97
C PRO A 7 -15.00 -15.95 -10.23
N SER A 8 -14.51 -15.26 -11.25
CA SER A 8 -13.12 -15.28 -11.69
C SER A 8 -12.27 -14.25 -10.94
N LEU A 9 -11.12 -14.69 -10.42
CA LEU A 9 -10.11 -13.84 -9.78
C LEU A 9 -8.83 -13.83 -10.61
N ALA A 10 -8.26 -12.65 -10.80
CA ALA A 10 -6.92 -12.46 -11.36
C ALA A 10 -6.04 -11.65 -10.41
N VAL A 11 -4.76 -12.00 -10.33
CA VAL A 11 -3.73 -11.32 -9.53
C VAL A 11 -2.66 -10.82 -10.48
N TRP A 12 -2.50 -9.51 -10.58
CA TRP A 12 -1.61 -8.84 -11.52
C TRP A 12 -0.42 -8.24 -10.80
N LYS A 13 0.77 -8.51 -11.33
CA LYS A 13 2.06 -7.98 -10.83
C LYS A 13 2.56 -6.83 -11.68
N PHE A 14 2.91 -5.71 -11.05
CA PHE A 14 3.75 -4.63 -11.56
C PHE A 14 5.03 -4.52 -10.72
N ALA A 15 5.69 -3.36 -10.68
CA ALA A 15 6.91 -3.16 -9.90
C ALA A 15 6.60 -3.30 -8.40
N SER A 16 6.97 -4.45 -7.83
CA SER A 16 6.68 -4.86 -6.45
C SER A 16 7.74 -5.86 -5.96
N CYS A 17 7.66 -6.23 -4.68
CA CYS A 17 8.46 -7.29 -4.06
C CYS A 17 7.64 -8.59 -3.85
N ASP A 18 6.47 -8.71 -4.48
CA ASP A 18 5.51 -9.82 -4.36
C ASP A 18 4.90 -10.06 -2.97
N GLY A 19 5.34 -9.36 -1.93
CA GLY A 19 4.87 -9.59 -0.56
C GLY A 19 3.35 -9.50 -0.39
N CYS A 20 2.66 -8.64 -1.15
CA CYS A 20 1.19 -8.54 -1.07
C CYS A 20 0.50 -9.73 -1.75
N GLN A 21 1.07 -10.25 -2.83
CA GLN A 21 0.54 -11.44 -3.50
C GLN A 21 0.83 -12.70 -2.68
N LEU A 22 2.00 -12.78 -2.05
CA LEU A 22 2.32 -13.85 -1.11
C LEU A 22 1.36 -13.88 0.08
N THR A 23 0.83 -12.74 0.51
CA THR A 23 -0.22 -12.71 1.55
C THR A 23 -1.47 -13.51 1.17
N LEU A 24 -1.80 -13.61 -0.13
CA LEU A 24 -2.89 -14.47 -0.61
C LEU A 24 -2.53 -15.96 -0.48
N LEU A 25 -1.27 -16.33 -0.73
CA LEU A 25 -0.79 -17.70 -0.55
C LEU A 25 -0.66 -18.07 0.94
N ASP A 26 -0.31 -17.10 1.78
CA ASP A 26 -0.27 -17.20 3.24
C ASP A 26 -1.68 -17.20 3.88
N CYS A 27 -2.74 -17.25 3.07
CA CYS A 27 -4.08 -17.58 3.54
C CYS A 27 -4.23 -19.03 4.02
N GLU A 28 -3.20 -19.87 3.95
CA GLU A 28 -3.11 -21.17 4.62
C GLU A 28 -4.45 -21.96 4.60
N ASP A 29 -5.07 -22.16 5.77
CA ASP A 29 -6.32 -22.91 5.95
C ASP A 29 -7.52 -22.27 5.23
N GLU A 30 -7.49 -20.95 5.01
CA GLU A 30 -8.53 -20.22 4.29
C GLU A 30 -8.36 -20.26 2.76
N LEU A 31 -7.20 -20.65 2.24
CA LEU A 31 -6.93 -20.66 0.80
C LEU A 31 -7.78 -21.69 0.06
N LEU A 32 -7.90 -22.93 0.57
CA LEU A 32 -8.71 -23.98 -0.06
C LEU A 32 -10.23 -23.66 -0.05
N PRO A 33 -10.84 -23.24 1.08
CA PRO A 33 -12.21 -22.76 1.08
C PRO A 33 -12.45 -21.57 0.13
N LEU A 34 -11.44 -20.72 -0.06
CA LEU A 34 -11.53 -19.62 -1.01
C LEU A 34 -11.58 -20.12 -2.46
N THR A 35 -10.73 -21.09 -2.84
CA THR A 35 -10.74 -21.65 -4.20
C THR A 35 -12.01 -22.47 -4.49
N ASP A 36 -12.69 -23.02 -3.48
CA ASP A 36 -14.03 -23.61 -3.66
C ASP A 36 -15.09 -22.58 -4.08
N ARG A 37 -14.88 -21.30 -3.75
CA ARG A 37 -15.82 -20.21 -4.03
C ARG A 37 -15.42 -19.36 -5.23
N VAL A 38 -14.14 -19.35 -5.58
CA VAL A 38 -13.54 -18.45 -6.56
C VAL A 38 -12.63 -19.22 -7.49
N ARG A 39 -12.74 -18.96 -8.78
CA ARG A 39 -11.81 -19.51 -9.78
C ARG A 39 -10.64 -18.54 -9.98
N ILE A 40 -9.49 -18.87 -9.39
CA ILE A 40 -8.23 -18.16 -9.64
C ILE A 40 -7.76 -18.50 -11.06
N THR A 41 -7.89 -17.55 -11.98
CA THR A 41 -7.69 -17.78 -13.41
C THR A 41 -6.33 -17.29 -13.88
N HIS A 42 -5.81 -16.25 -13.24
CA HIS A 42 -4.49 -15.69 -13.52
C HIS A 42 -3.80 -15.37 -12.20
N PHE A 43 -2.75 -16.12 -11.87
CA PHE A 43 -1.88 -15.82 -10.74
C PHE A 43 -0.53 -16.52 -10.93
N LEU A 44 0.46 -15.76 -11.45
CA LEU A 44 1.75 -16.32 -11.88
C LEU A 44 2.59 -16.92 -10.74
N GLU A 45 2.44 -16.44 -9.50
CA GLU A 45 3.15 -17.02 -8.34
C GLU A 45 2.51 -18.35 -7.87
N MET A 46 1.24 -18.60 -8.21
CA MET A 46 0.53 -19.83 -7.83
C MET A 46 0.55 -20.89 -8.92
N SER A 47 0.59 -20.50 -10.20
CA SER A 47 0.53 -21.43 -11.32
C SER A 47 1.39 -20.97 -12.48
N SER A 48 2.17 -21.92 -13.03
CA SER A 48 2.85 -21.77 -14.32
C SER A 48 1.91 -21.98 -15.52
N ALA A 49 0.75 -22.59 -15.27
CA ALA A 49 -0.29 -22.86 -16.25
C ALA A 49 -1.46 -21.92 -16.01
N GLU A 50 -1.70 -21.02 -16.97
CA GLU A 50 -3.01 -20.41 -17.10
C GLU A 50 -3.95 -21.55 -17.50
N ASP A 51 -4.93 -21.84 -16.65
CA ASP A 51 -5.74 -23.05 -16.71
C ASP A 51 -6.18 -23.33 -18.15
N SER A 52 -5.90 -24.55 -18.62
CA SER A 52 -5.82 -25.05 -20.01
C SER A 52 -7.06 -24.87 -20.93
N ARG A 53 -7.69 -23.69 -20.97
CA ARG A 53 -8.88 -23.35 -21.76
C ARG A 53 -8.84 -21.95 -22.38
N GLU A 54 -7.65 -21.51 -22.75
CA GLU A 54 -7.23 -20.18 -23.25
C GLU A 54 -6.46 -19.41 -22.16
N PRO A 55 -5.16 -19.11 -22.40
CA PRO A 55 -4.34 -18.39 -21.45
C PRO A 55 -4.90 -16.98 -21.17
N ALA A 56 -4.90 -16.60 -19.90
CA ALA A 56 -4.90 -15.23 -19.45
C ALA A 56 -3.61 -14.49 -19.84
N THR A 57 -3.28 -14.45 -21.13
CA THR A 57 -2.04 -13.84 -21.65
C THR A 57 -1.79 -12.44 -21.05
N LEU A 58 -0.61 -11.85 -21.27
CA LEU A 58 -0.40 -10.40 -21.08
C LEU A 58 -1.49 -9.53 -21.80
N ALA A 59 -2.32 -10.14 -22.66
CA ALA A 59 -3.56 -9.63 -23.26
C ALA A 59 -4.85 -10.36 -22.79
N GLY A 60 -4.97 -10.71 -21.51
CA GLY A 60 -5.96 -11.64 -20.94
C GLY A 60 -7.38 -11.56 -21.50
N THR A 61 -8.00 -12.73 -21.72
CA THR A 61 -9.38 -12.88 -22.17
C THR A 61 -10.35 -12.73 -20.99
N GLY A 62 -10.44 -11.51 -20.45
CA GLY A 62 -11.49 -11.18 -19.49
C GLY A 62 -12.89 -11.20 -20.14
N PRO A 63 -13.92 -10.78 -19.39
CA PRO A 63 -13.81 -10.01 -18.15
C PRO A 63 -13.60 -10.87 -16.90
N TYR A 64 -12.68 -10.46 -16.03
CA TYR A 64 -12.52 -10.98 -14.67
C TYR A 64 -13.53 -10.32 -13.72
N ASP A 65 -14.09 -11.09 -12.78
CA ASP A 65 -15.01 -10.55 -11.77
C ASP A 65 -14.28 -9.68 -10.76
N LEU A 66 -13.09 -10.11 -10.34
CA LEU A 66 -12.21 -9.36 -9.45
C LEU A 66 -10.75 -9.46 -9.92
N SER A 67 -10.10 -8.31 -10.05
CA SER A 67 -8.67 -8.21 -10.32
C SER A 67 -7.98 -7.55 -9.13
N LEU A 68 -7.03 -8.24 -8.53
CA LEU A 68 -6.10 -7.70 -7.53
C LEU A 68 -4.84 -7.22 -8.24
N VAL A 69 -4.42 -5.99 -8.00
CA VAL A 69 -3.24 -5.40 -8.65
C VAL A 69 -2.21 -5.04 -7.58
N ASP A 70 -1.05 -5.69 -7.65
CA ASP A 70 0.13 -5.38 -6.83
C ASP A 70 1.18 -4.63 -7.68
N GLY A 71 1.90 -3.72 -7.04
CA GLY A 71 2.99 -2.97 -7.62
C GLY A 71 2.63 -1.62 -8.22
N SER A 72 3.65 -0.79 -8.37
CA SER A 72 3.55 0.55 -8.95
C SER A 72 3.84 0.54 -10.46
N ILE A 73 3.42 1.60 -11.15
CA ILE A 73 3.69 1.79 -12.58
C ILE A 73 5.05 2.46 -12.73
N THR A 74 5.96 1.80 -13.45
CA THR A 74 7.35 2.26 -13.60
C THR A 74 7.85 2.32 -15.03
N THR A 75 7.13 1.73 -15.99
CA THR A 75 7.51 1.69 -17.41
C THR A 75 6.36 2.12 -18.32
N ALA A 76 6.65 2.48 -19.57
CA ALA A 76 5.61 2.78 -20.56
C ALA A 76 4.77 1.54 -20.92
N GLU A 77 5.34 0.33 -20.78
CA GLU A 77 4.59 -0.92 -20.93
C GLU A 77 3.60 -1.13 -19.80
N ASP A 78 4.00 -0.85 -18.56
CA ASP A 78 3.12 -0.92 -17.39
C ASP A 78 1.86 -0.05 -17.60
N VAL A 79 2.03 1.17 -18.12
CA VAL A 79 0.92 2.08 -18.44
C VAL A 79 -0.06 1.43 -19.43
N ARG A 80 0.44 0.85 -20.53
CA ARG A 80 -0.43 0.17 -21.51
C ARG A 80 -1.14 -1.03 -20.90
N ARG A 81 -0.42 -1.80 -20.08
CA ARG A 81 -0.90 -3.02 -19.45
C ARG A 81 -1.97 -2.74 -18.40
N VAL A 82 -1.81 -1.72 -17.57
CA VAL A 82 -2.81 -1.36 -16.54
C VAL A 82 -4.13 -0.87 -17.17
N HIS A 83 -4.06 -0.11 -18.27
CA HIS A 83 -5.25 0.26 -19.03
C HIS A 83 -5.97 -0.95 -19.63
N HIS A 84 -5.23 -1.94 -20.12
CA HIS A 84 -5.81 -3.19 -20.58
C HIS A 84 -6.47 -3.97 -19.44
N ILE A 85 -5.77 -4.17 -18.32
CA ILE A 85 -6.27 -4.85 -17.12
C ILE A 85 -7.57 -4.20 -16.64
N ARG A 86 -7.64 -2.86 -16.58
CA ARG A 86 -8.88 -2.16 -16.20
C ARG A 86 -10.05 -2.48 -17.14
N ARG A 87 -9.83 -2.53 -18.46
CA ARG A 87 -10.89 -2.84 -19.44
C ARG A 87 -11.43 -4.26 -19.29
N ILE A 88 -10.58 -5.20 -18.90
CA ILE A 88 -10.93 -6.61 -18.74
C ILE A 88 -11.30 -6.96 -17.29
N SER A 89 -11.50 -5.98 -16.40
CA SER A 89 -11.84 -6.20 -14.99
C SER A 89 -13.16 -5.55 -14.65
N ARG A 90 -14.12 -6.34 -14.14
CA ARG A 90 -15.36 -5.81 -13.57
C ARG A 90 -15.06 -5.00 -12.30
N ARG A 91 -14.24 -5.55 -11.42
CA ARG A 91 -13.69 -4.86 -10.23
C ARG A 91 -12.17 -4.91 -10.27
N LEU A 92 -11.52 -3.76 -10.09
CA LEU A 92 -10.07 -3.65 -9.96
C LEU A 92 -9.74 -3.09 -8.58
N VAL A 93 -9.08 -3.89 -7.77
CA VAL A 93 -8.65 -3.56 -6.42
C VAL A 93 -7.13 -3.52 -6.40
N THR A 94 -6.56 -2.45 -5.86
CA THR A 94 -5.12 -2.40 -5.61
C THR A 94 -4.81 -3.01 -4.26
N ILE A 95 -3.70 -3.74 -4.19
CA ILE A 95 -3.19 -4.31 -2.95
C ILE A 95 -1.77 -3.80 -2.71
N GLY A 96 -1.55 -3.23 -1.53
CA GLY A 96 -0.23 -2.83 -1.05
C GLY A 96 0.17 -1.39 -1.33
N ALA A 97 1.10 -0.89 -0.52
CA ALA A 97 1.62 0.47 -0.56
C ALA A 97 2.23 0.84 -1.92
N CYS A 98 2.82 -0.14 -2.62
CA CYS A 98 3.31 0.01 -4.00
C CYS A 98 2.19 0.42 -4.95
N ALA A 99 1.09 -0.34 -4.97
CA ALA A 99 -0.02 -0.09 -5.88
C ALA A 99 -0.85 1.16 -5.48
N THR A 100 -0.94 1.47 -4.18
CA THR A 100 -1.77 2.58 -3.67
C THR A 100 -1.05 3.91 -3.57
N ALA A 101 0.27 3.91 -3.37
CA ALA A 101 1.04 5.14 -3.10
C ALA A 101 2.45 5.13 -3.72
N GLY A 102 2.72 4.22 -4.66
CA GLY A 102 4.01 4.10 -5.35
C GLY A 102 5.10 3.36 -4.57
N GLY A 103 4.86 3.07 -3.28
CA GLY A 103 5.72 2.24 -2.44
C GLY A 103 7.12 2.81 -2.20
N ILE A 104 8.06 1.92 -1.87
CA ILE A 104 9.49 2.24 -1.74
C ILE A 104 10.05 2.73 -3.09
N GLN A 105 9.53 2.21 -4.19
CA GLN A 105 9.94 2.55 -5.56
C GLN A 105 9.74 4.03 -5.85
N ALA A 106 8.70 4.67 -5.29
CA ALA A 106 8.41 6.09 -5.46
C ALA A 106 9.38 7.02 -4.73
N LEU A 107 10.31 6.50 -3.91
CA LEU A 107 11.43 7.31 -3.41
C LEU A 107 12.30 7.87 -4.55
N ARG A 108 12.33 7.19 -5.71
CA ARG A 108 13.03 7.67 -6.90
C ARG A 108 12.46 8.95 -7.48
N ASN A 109 11.19 9.28 -7.20
CA ASN A 109 10.51 10.46 -7.75
C ASN A 109 11.14 11.79 -7.28
N PHE A 110 12.04 11.73 -6.31
CA PHE A 110 12.75 12.89 -5.74
C PHE A 110 14.25 12.85 -6.05
N ALA A 111 14.67 12.07 -7.05
CA ALA A 111 16.06 11.89 -7.46
C ALA A 111 16.15 11.73 -8.99
N ASP A 112 17.37 11.69 -9.51
CA ASP A 112 17.62 11.43 -10.93
C ASP A 112 17.64 9.92 -11.20
N VAL A 113 16.67 9.43 -11.97
CA VAL A 113 16.56 8.00 -12.31
C VAL A 113 17.69 7.56 -13.25
N GLU A 114 18.22 8.46 -14.09
CA GLU A 114 19.34 8.13 -14.98
C GLU A 114 20.62 7.89 -14.19
N GLU A 115 20.85 8.66 -13.12
CA GLU A 115 21.96 8.42 -12.19
C GLU A 115 21.85 7.03 -11.55
N PHE A 116 20.66 6.62 -11.10
CA PHE A 116 20.45 5.28 -10.54
C PHE A 116 20.69 4.17 -11.56
N ARG A 117 20.22 4.34 -12.81
CA ARG A 117 20.43 3.35 -13.87
C ARG A 117 21.92 3.18 -14.16
N ALA A 118 22.65 4.30 -14.34
CA ALA A 118 24.08 4.30 -14.59
C ALA A 118 24.91 3.73 -13.43
N ALA A 119 24.45 3.89 -12.19
CA ALA A 119 25.12 3.34 -11.01
C ALA A 119 24.97 1.81 -10.87
N VAL A 120 23.86 1.24 -11.36
CA VAL A 120 23.52 -0.19 -11.15
C VAL A 120 23.85 -1.04 -12.38
N TYR A 121 23.63 -0.52 -13.59
CA TYR A 121 23.73 -1.28 -14.83
C TYR A 121 24.92 -0.81 -15.68
N ALA A 122 25.68 -1.77 -16.20
CA ALA A 122 26.82 -1.48 -17.09
C ALA A 122 26.38 -0.87 -18.43
N ASP A 123 25.21 -1.31 -18.95
CA ASP A 123 24.57 -0.79 -20.16
C ASP A 123 23.17 -0.26 -19.81
N PRO A 124 23.05 0.97 -19.27
CA PRO A 124 21.79 1.52 -18.75
C PRO A 124 20.66 1.55 -19.78
N GLU A 125 20.98 1.70 -21.06
CA GLU A 125 20.04 1.85 -22.17
C GLU A 125 19.13 0.63 -22.36
N TYR A 126 19.52 -0.55 -21.87
CA TYR A 126 18.67 -1.75 -21.91
C TYR A 126 17.51 -1.73 -20.91
N ILE A 127 17.56 -0.85 -19.92
CA ILE A 127 16.54 -0.77 -18.88
C ILE A 127 15.48 0.26 -19.25
N ALA A 128 14.33 -0.19 -19.75
CA ALA A 128 13.20 0.71 -19.97
C ALA A 128 12.57 1.10 -18.62
N THR A 129 12.57 2.40 -18.29
CA THR A 129 11.89 2.94 -17.12
C THR A 129 11.40 4.36 -17.39
N LEU A 130 10.36 4.77 -16.67
CA LEU A 130 9.92 6.14 -16.51
C LEU A 130 10.71 6.81 -15.37
N ASP A 131 10.69 8.15 -15.35
CA ASP A 131 11.32 8.96 -14.30
C ASP A 131 10.63 8.80 -12.94
N THR A 132 9.37 8.35 -12.94
CA THR A 132 8.55 8.26 -11.72
C THR A 132 7.94 6.88 -11.54
N SER A 133 7.81 6.46 -10.29
CA SER A 133 6.99 5.33 -9.86
C SER A 133 5.69 5.89 -9.30
N THR A 134 4.56 5.47 -9.87
CA THR A 134 3.24 6.06 -9.57
C THR A 134 2.22 5.00 -9.18
N PRO A 135 1.23 5.34 -8.34
CA PRO A 135 0.16 4.43 -7.97
C PRO A 135 -0.73 4.11 -9.17
N ILE A 136 -1.42 2.97 -9.10
CA ILE A 136 -2.33 2.50 -10.17
C ILE A 136 -3.46 3.52 -10.44
N SER A 137 -3.96 4.18 -9.38
CA SER A 137 -5.03 5.17 -9.44
C SER A 137 -4.67 6.44 -10.22
N ALA A 138 -3.38 6.68 -10.49
CA ALA A 138 -2.94 7.76 -11.38
C ALA A 138 -3.20 7.45 -12.88
N HIS A 139 -3.44 6.19 -13.24
CA HIS A 139 -3.58 5.73 -14.64
C HIS A 139 -4.98 5.24 -14.96
N VAL A 140 -5.66 4.60 -14.01
CA VAL A 140 -7.00 4.02 -14.20
C VAL A 140 -7.87 4.17 -12.96
N PRO A 141 -9.22 4.20 -13.10
CA PRO A 141 -10.11 4.12 -11.95
C PRO A 141 -9.95 2.80 -11.19
N VAL A 142 -9.78 2.91 -9.86
CA VAL A 142 -9.65 1.79 -8.93
C VAL A 142 -10.93 1.68 -8.10
N ASP A 143 -11.49 0.48 -7.95
CA ASP A 143 -12.73 0.25 -7.20
C ASP A 143 -12.51 0.27 -5.68
N PHE A 144 -11.33 -0.17 -5.21
CA PHE A 144 -10.94 -0.14 -3.80
C PHE A 144 -9.41 -0.24 -3.66
N GLU A 145 -8.86 0.41 -2.64
CA GLU A 145 -7.44 0.37 -2.31
C GLU A 145 -7.22 -0.33 -0.97
N LEU A 146 -6.64 -1.53 -0.99
CA LEU A 146 -6.25 -2.24 0.23
C LEU A 146 -4.79 -1.90 0.56
N ARG A 147 -4.59 -1.11 1.62
CA ARG A 147 -3.28 -0.59 2.02
C ARG A 147 -2.52 -1.56 2.93
N GLY A 148 -1.18 -1.47 2.88
CA GLY A 148 -0.27 -2.27 3.71
C GLY A 148 1.06 -2.53 3.01
N CYS A 149 2.11 -2.89 3.74
CA CYS A 149 3.37 -3.35 3.13
C CYS A 149 3.99 -4.48 3.98
N PRO A 150 3.57 -5.74 3.79
CA PRO A 150 2.44 -6.15 2.94
C PRO A 150 1.09 -5.87 3.59
N ILE A 151 0.01 -6.12 2.84
CA ILE A 151 -1.37 -6.08 3.32
C ILE A 151 -1.63 -7.11 4.43
N ASP A 152 -2.70 -6.93 5.21
CA ASP A 152 -3.12 -7.90 6.21
C ASP A 152 -3.98 -9.01 5.59
N ARG A 153 -3.75 -10.27 6.00
CA ARG A 153 -4.50 -11.45 5.53
C ARG A 153 -6.00 -11.35 5.80
N GLY A 154 -6.39 -10.94 7.00
CA GLY A 154 -7.80 -10.81 7.37
C GLY A 154 -8.50 -9.73 6.55
N GLN A 155 -7.84 -8.60 6.33
CA GLN A 155 -8.34 -7.54 5.46
C GLN A 155 -8.45 -7.98 4.00
N LEU A 156 -7.50 -8.78 3.49
CA LEU A 156 -7.55 -9.35 2.15
C LEU A 156 -8.77 -10.26 1.97
N LEU A 157 -8.98 -11.20 2.89
CA LEU A 157 -10.13 -12.11 2.87
C LEU A 157 -11.45 -11.33 2.97
N GLU A 158 -11.52 -10.32 3.83
CA GLU A 158 -12.67 -9.42 3.92
C GLU A 158 -12.95 -8.70 2.59
N VAL A 159 -11.93 -8.17 1.94
CA VAL A 159 -12.07 -7.50 0.63
C VAL A 159 -12.56 -8.47 -0.43
N ILE A 160 -11.91 -9.63 -0.58
CA ILE A 160 -12.30 -10.63 -1.58
C ILE A 160 -13.74 -11.08 -1.34
N THR A 161 -14.06 -11.53 -0.12
CA THR A 161 -15.42 -12.02 0.21
C THR A 161 -16.48 -10.93 0.08
N ALA A 162 -16.16 -9.67 0.38
CA ALA A 162 -17.07 -8.55 0.19
C ALA A 162 -17.42 -8.33 -1.29
N PHE A 163 -16.42 -8.30 -2.17
CA PHE A 163 -16.66 -8.12 -3.59
C PHE A 163 -17.43 -9.29 -4.21
N LEU A 164 -17.16 -10.53 -3.79
CA LEU A 164 -17.90 -11.71 -4.24
C LEU A 164 -19.36 -11.69 -3.78
N ALA A 165 -19.63 -11.15 -2.59
CA ALA A 165 -20.98 -10.97 -2.06
C ALA A 165 -21.67 -9.69 -2.57
N GLY A 166 -21.02 -8.89 -3.43
CA GLY A 166 -21.58 -7.63 -3.95
C GLY A 166 -21.76 -6.53 -2.89
N ARG A 167 -21.02 -6.60 -1.77
CA ARG A 167 -21.06 -5.62 -0.68
C ARG A 167 -19.79 -4.78 -0.63
N LYS A 168 -19.86 -3.63 0.04
CA LYS A 168 -18.67 -2.83 0.35
C LYS A 168 -17.78 -3.56 1.38
N PRO A 169 -16.45 -3.63 1.19
CA PRO A 169 -15.53 -4.14 2.21
C PRO A 169 -15.63 -3.32 3.51
N ASN A 170 -15.68 -4.01 4.64
CA ASN A 170 -15.70 -3.41 5.97
C ASN A 170 -14.28 -3.27 6.52
N ILE A 171 -13.52 -2.35 5.94
CA ILE A 171 -12.17 -2.02 6.37
C ILE A 171 -12.21 -0.76 7.24
N SER A 172 -11.77 -0.90 8.49
CA SER A 172 -11.74 0.19 9.47
C SER A 172 -10.80 1.31 9.03
N SER A 173 -11.29 2.54 9.02
CA SER A 173 -10.50 3.74 8.69
C SER A 173 -9.75 4.37 9.87
N HIS A 174 -9.79 3.74 11.04
CA HIS A 174 -9.13 4.21 12.25
C HIS A 174 -7.60 4.18 12.14
N SER A 175 -6.93 4.91 13.03
CA SER A 175 -5.48 4.84 13.16
C SER A 175 -5.02 3.57 13.87
N VAL A 176 -3.75 3.21 13.68
CA VAL A 176 -3.06 2.12 14.40
C VAL A 176 -3.21 2.27 15.93
N CYS A 177 -3.36 3.49 16.45
CA CYS A 177 -3.59 3.74 17.87
C CYS A 177 -4.78 2.95 18.43
N PHE A 178 -5.86 2.76 17.67
CA PHE A 178 -7.00 1.94 18.11
C PHE A 178 -6.58 0.48 18.35
N GLN A 179 -5.77 -0.08 17.45
CA GLN A 179 -5.23 -1.43 17.62
C GLN A 179 -4.23 -1.52 18.78
N CYS A 180 -3.38 -0.51 18.98
CA CYS A 180 -2.49 -0.44 20.16
C CYS A 180 -3.30 -0.49 21.46
N LYS A 181 -4.34 0.34 21.58
CA LYS A 181 -5.19 0.39 22.79
C LYS A 181 -5.96 -0.90 23.00
N ARG A 182 -6.55 -1.46 21.95
CA ARG A 182 -7.26 -2.74 22.02
C ARG A 182 -6.35 -3.90 22.43
N ARG A 183 -5.08 -3.87 22.03
CA ARG A 183 -4.06 -4.86 22.41
C ARG A 183 -3.49 -4.66 23.83
N GLY A 184 -3.72 -3.49 24.45
CA GLY A 184 -3.08 -3.12 25.72
C GLY A 184 -1.61 -2.72 25.56
N THR A 185 -1.18 -2.33 24.36
CA THR A 185 0.19 -1.86 24.11
C THR A 185 0.38 -0.47 24.73
N THR A 186 1.36 -0.34 25.62
CA THR A 186 1.79 0.95 26.19
C THR A 186 2.22 1.90 25.08
N CYS A 187 1.79 3.17 25.16
CA CYS A 187 2.18 4.16 24.16
C CYS A 187 3.67 4.45 24.24
N ILE A 188 4.44 4.03 23.25
CA ILE A 188 5.90 4.18 23.21
C ILE A 188 6.36 5.64 23.07
N THR A 189 5.56 6.48 22.42
CA THR A 189 5.84 7.92 22.32
C THR A 189 5.77 8.55 23.70
N VAL A 190 4.66 8.34 24.43
CA VAL A 190 4.48 8.90 25.78
C VAL A 190 5.43 8.28 26.80
N ALA A 191 5.63 6.95 26.75
CA ALA A 191 6.40 6.25 27.77
C ALA A 191 7.92 6.32 27.57
N GLN A 192 8.39 6.52 26.33
CA GLN A 192 9.81 6.37 25.97
C GLN A 192 10.33 7.49 25.05
N GLY A 193 9.49 8.42 24.59
CA GLY A 193 9.87 9.47 23.63
C GLY A 193 10.25 8.91 22.26
N ILE A 194 9.74 7.73 21.87
CA ILE A 194 10.06 7.11 20.59
C ILE A 194 9.11 7.66 19.50
N PRO A 195 9.64 8.27 18.42
CA PRO A 195 8.81 8.76 17.31
C PRO A 195 7.97 7.65 16.67
N CYS A 196 6.71 7.94 16.38
CA CYS A 196 5.76 6.94 15.91
C CYS A 196 4.73 7.53 14.94
N LEU A 197 4.59 6.98 13.73
CA LEU A 197 3.54 7.39 12.78
C LEU A 197 2.16 6.78 13.06
N GLY A 198 2.02 6.03 14.15
CA GLY A 198 0.78 5.31 14.49
C GLY A 198 -0.48 6.19 14.48
N PRO A 199 -0.45 7.43 14.99
CA PRO A 199 -1.62 8.31 15.00
C PRO A 199 -2.16 8.69 13.62
N VAL A 200 -1.31 8.74 12.59
CA VAL A 200 -1.69 9.12 11.22
C VAL A 200 -1.75 7.94 10.26
N THR A 201 -1.48 6.72 10.73
CA THR A 201 -1.41 5.52 9.91
C THR A 201 -2.67 4.69 10.02
N HIS A 202 -3.22 4.21 8.90
CA HIS A 202 -4.38 3.34 8.82
C HIS A 202 -4.16 2.02 9.59
N ALA A 203 -5.17 1.58 10.34
CA ALA A 203 -5.14 0.33 11.10
C ALA A 203 -5.24 -0.92 10.20
N GLY A 204 -4.66 -2.03 10.65
CA GLY A 204 -4.73 -3.31 9.93
C GLY A 204 -3.67 -4.27 10.42
N CYS A 205 -2.44 -3.79 10.58
CA CYS A 205 -1.26 -4.55 10.97
C CYS A 205 -1.24 -5.12 12.41
N GLY A 206 -2.34 -5.00 13.17
CA GLY A 206 -2.41 -5.50 14.55
C GLY A 206 -1.50 -4.76 15.54
N ALA A 207 -1.11 -3.52 15.20
CA ALA A 207 -0.15 -2.72 15.95
C ALA A 207 1.19 -3.46 16.21
N LEU A 208 1.69 -4.15 15.19
CA LEU A 208 2.89 -5.00 15.28
C LEU A 208 4.10 -4.24 15.83
N CYS A 209 4.56 -3.17 15.17
CA CYS A 209 5.81 -2.50 15.57
C CYS A 209 5.77 -1.95 17.01
N PRO A 210 4.71 -1.22 17.43
CA PRO A 210 4.64 -0.72 18.81
C PRO A 210 4.61 -1.83 19.86
N ALA A 211 4.01 -2.99 19.56
CA ALA A 211 3.99 -4.13 20.48
C ALA A 211 5.38 -4.73 20.75
N TYR A 212 6.35 -4.46 19.90
CA TYR A 212 7.76 -4.87 20.04
C TYR A 212 8.68 -3.69 20.35
N GLY A 213 8.15 -2.60 20.93
CA GLY A 213 8.97 -1.48 21.41
C GLY A 213 9.51 -0.58 20.30
N ARG A 214 8.84 -0.51 19.13
CA ARG A 214 9.28 0.32 18.00
C ARG A 214 8.18 1.23 17.46
N GLY A 215 8.57 2.44 17.08
CA GLY A 215 7.75 3.38 16.31
C GLY A 215 7.06 2.72 15.11
N CYS A 216 5.77 3.03 14.89
CA CYS A 216 5.10 2.65 13.66
C CYS A 216 5.75 3.35 12.48
N TYR A 217 6.04 2.59 11.42
CA TYR A 217 6.66 3.09 10.19
C TYR A 217 5.70 3.73 9.18
N GLY A 218 4.39 3.65 9.42
CA GLY A 218 3.40 4.18 8.49
C GLY A 218 3.16 3.37 7.23
N CYS A 219 3.60 2.12 7.15
CA CYS A 219 3.51 1.32 5.93
C CYS A 219 2.07 0.97 5.46
N PHE A 220 1.06 1.12 6.32
CA PHE A 220 -0.35 0.96 5.96
C PHE A 220 -0.97 2.26 5.38
N GLY A 221 -0.16 3.31 5.20
CA GLY A 221 -0.60 4.57 4.60
C GLY A 221 -1.49 5.41 5.53
N PRO A 222 -1.99 6.55 5.03
CA PRO A 222 -2.76 7.49 5.82
C PRO A 222 -4.07 6.89 6.34
N MET A 223 -4.38 7.15 7.61
CA MET A 223 -5.73 6.95 8.14
C MET A 223 -6.72 7.96 7.51
N ALA A 224 -8.01 7.82 7.78
CA ALA A 224 -8.97 8.84 7.38
C ALA A 224 -8.70 10.18 8.09
N GLN A 225 -8.49 11.26 7.34
CA GLN A 225 -8.31 12.63 7.87
C GLN A 225 -7.16 12.74 8.90
N PRO A 226 -5.90 12.47 8.52
CA PRO A 226 -4.78 12.55 9.44
C PRO A 226 -4.49 14.01 9.85
N ASN A 227 -4.27 14.26 11.15
CA ASN A 227 -3.82 15.57 11.62
C ASN A 227 -2.30 15.71 11.50
N LEU A 228 -1.84 16.09 10.31
CA LEU A 228 -0.41 16.13 9.98
C LEU A 228 0.33 17.24 10.70
N GLU A 229 -0.29 18.38 10.96
CA GLU A 229 0.35 19.49 11.67
C GLU A 229 0.69 19.09 13.11
N ALA A 230 -0.27 18.47 13.83
CA ALA A 230 0.00 17.94 15.16
C ALA A 230 1.05 16.82 15.10
N MET A 231 0.96 15.91 14.12
CA MET A 231 1.91 14.81 13.98
C MET A 231 3.35 15.30 13.74
N VAL A 232 3.54 16.28 12.84
CA VAL A 232 4.87 16.84 12.54
C VAL A 232 5.45 17.54 13.77
N ARG A 233 4.63 18.28 14.54
CA ARG A 233 5.08 18.87 15.81
C ARG A 233 5.51 17.82 16.83
N GLU A 234 4.73 16.75 16.96
CA GLU A 234 5.06 15.64 17.87
C GLU A 234 6.36 14.93 17.49
N LEU A 235 6.54 14.58 16.20
CA LEU A 235 7.78 13.94 15.75
C LEU A 235 9.01 14.83 15.97
N ARG A 236 8.85 16.15 15.83
CA ARG A 236 9.92 17.11 16.13
C ARG A 236 10.22 17.17 17.63
N HIS A 237 9.18 17.14 18.47
CA HIS A 237 9.32 17.06 19.92
C HIS A 237 10.09 15.78 20.34
N ASP A 238 9.79 14.66 19.68
CA ASP A 238 10.49 13.37 19.88
C ASP A 238 11.90 13.32 19.26
N GLY A 239 12.42 14.45 18.77
CA GLY A 239 13.81 14.60 18.32
C GLY A 239 14.08 14.30 16.85
N MET A 240 13.06 14.15 16.01
CA MET A 240 13.26 14.00 14.56
C MET A 240 13.62 15.34 13.90
N THR A 241 14.64 15.33 13.05
CA THR A 241 14.96 16.48 12.20
C THR A 241 13.93 16.66 11.09
N GLU A 242 13.85 17.85 10.49
CA GLU A 242 13.03 18.10 9.28
C GLU A 242 13.24 17.02 8.22
N ARG A 243 14.51 16.69 7.93
CA ARG A 243 14.89 15.67 6.96
C ARG A 243 14.33 14.29 7.34
N ASP A 244 14.41 13.92 8.61
CA ASP A 244 13.93 12.62 9.08
C ASP A 244 12.41 12.53 9.03
N ILE A 245 11.70 13.61 9.36
CA ILE A 245 10.24 13.71 9.24
C ILE A 245 9.82 13.47 7.79
N VAL A 246 10.41 14.19 6.83
CA VAL A 246 10.08 14.01 5.42
C VAL A 246 10.37 12.57 4.95
N ARG A 247 11.50 11.99 5.38
CA ARG A 247 11.88 10.62 5.01
C ARG A 247 10.93 9.57 5.56
N VAL A 248 10.54 9.67 6.83
CA VAL A 248 9.70 8.64 7.46
C VAL A 248 8.30 8.60 6.80
N PHE A 249 7.72 9.76 6.47
CA PHE A 249 6.46 9.81 5.73
C PHE A 249 6.57 9.28 4.30
N ARG A 250 7.70 9.54 3.62
CA ARG A 250 7.92 9.10 2.23
C ARG A 250 8.27 7.62 2.08
N THR A 251 8.78 6.96 3.12
CA THR A 251 9.38 5.61 3.04
C THR A 251 8.52 4.61 2.26
N PHE A 252 7.21 4.58 2.51
CA PHE A 252 6.27 3.69 1.80
C PHE A 252 5.19 4.44 1.00
N ASN A 253 4.97 5.72 1.30
CA ASN A 253 3.78 6.46 0.85
C ASN A 253 4.15 7.77 0.14
N ALA A 254 5.29 7.79 -0.54
CA ALA A 254 5.83 8.96 -1.22
C ALA A 254 4.83 9.65 -2.16
N ALA A 255 4.00 8.89 -2.88
CA ALA A 255 3.01 9.44 -3.80
C ALA A 255 1.60 9.51 -3.20
N SER A 256 1.43 9.38 -1.88
CA SER A 256 0.13 9.53 -1.21
C SER A 256 -0.24 11.01 -1.16
N PRO A 257 -1.36 11.44 -1.78
CA PRO A 257 -1.77 12.84 -1.78
C PRO A 257 -1.97 13.41 -0.38
N GLU A 258 -2.45 12.59 0.56
CA GLU A 258 -2.71 12.97 1.94
C GLU A 258 -1.44 13.44 2.65
N TYR A 259 -0.27 12.89 2.31
CA TYR A 259 1.00 13.30 2.91
C TYR A 259 1.73 14.41 2.12
N GLY A 260 1.12 14.92 1.05
CA GLY A 260 1.65 16.01 0.24
C GLY A 260 2.11 17.25 1.03
N PRO A 261 1.37 17.71 2.07
CA PRO A 261 1.76 18.89 2.85
C PRO A 261 2.96 18.69 3.80
N VAL A 262 3.39 17.45 4.06
CA VAL A 262 4.39 17.15 5.10
C VAL A 262 5.73 17.89 4.90
N PRO A 263 6.31 17.98 3.69
CA PRO A 263 7.57 18.71 3.49
C PRO A 263 7.49 20.18 3.89
N GLU A 264 6.38 20.85 3.59
CA GLU A 264 6.17 22.25 3.98
C GLU A 264 5.94 22.39 5.49
N LEU A 265 5.16 21.48 6.10
CA LEU A 265 4.97 21.47 7.56
C LEU A 265 6.26 21.19 8.33
N ALA A 266 7.14 20.37 7.76
CA ALA A 266 8.42 20.01 8.38
C ALA A 266 9.39 21.21 8.45
N THR A 267 9.35 22.11 7.46
CA THR A 267 10.20 23.32 7.41
C THR A 267 9.66 24.47 8.26
N GLN A 268 8.34 24.50 8.51
CA GLN A 268 7.72 25.50 9.37
C GLN A 268 8.21 25.38 10.82
N GLN A 269 8.75 26.47 11.36
CA GLN A 269 9.12 26.57 12.77
C GLN A 269 7.87 26.36 13.64
N ALA A 270 8.02 25.66 14.76
CA ALA A 270 6.93 25.54 15.72
C ALA A 270 6.55 26.95 16.21
N PRO A 271 5.25 27.30 16.30
CA PRO A 271 4.86 28.53 16.99
C PRO A 271 5.43 28.48 18.40
N GLU A 272 6.02 29.60 18.85
CA GLU A 272 6.50 29.73 20.23
C GLU A 272 5.38 29.32 21.19
N PRO A 273 5.69 28.56 22.26
CA PRO A 273 4.70 28.28 23.29
C PRO A 273 4.15 29.63 23.79
N PRO A 274 2.83 29.74 24.05
CA PRO A 274 2.30 30.95 24.67
C PRO A 274 3.09 31.20 25.96
N ALA A 275 3.56 32.43 26.12
CA ALA A 275 4.31 32.83 27.31
C ALA A 275 3.56 32.35 28.56
N GLU A 276 4.25 31.62 29.43
CA GLU A 276 3.71 31.24 30.73
C GLU A 276 3.29 32.54 31.43
N GLU A 277 1.98 32.77 31.54
CA GLU A 277 1.47 33.81 32.44
C GLU A 277 1.87 33.37 33.86
N GLU A 278 2.84 34.08 34.43
CA GLU A 278 3.26 33.91 35.82
C GLU A 278 2.02 33.83 36.72
N PRO A 279 1.93 32.83 37.61
CA PRO A 279 0.82 32.75 38.54
C PRO A 279 0.84 33.98 39.45
N ARG A 280 -0.24 34.77 39.39
CA ARG A 280 -0.49 35.91 40.29
C ARG A 280 -0.70 35.45 41.73
#